data_AF-A0A257TYT1-F1
#
_entry.id   AF-A0A257TYT1-F1
#
_cell.length_a   1.000
_cell.length_b   1.000
_cell.length_c   1.000
_cell.angle_alpha   90.00
_cell.angle_beta   90.00
_cell.angle_gamma   90.00
#
_symmetry.space_group_name_H-M   'P 1'
#
loop_
_entity.id
_entity.type
_entity.pdbx_description
1 polymer ?
#
loop_
_entity_poly.entity_id
_entity_poly.type
_entity_poly.pdbx_seq_one_letter_code
_entity_poly.pdbx_strand_id
1 'polypeptide(L)'
;MTKPTFTLAAFLAALLCLASAPRAKERASSPAKKSAAHDDSNAANAGDSSADEGKEVDDKPARPAKPGAIKPGVSPDPAVQLLEPRTYRLKIVAKVEAPEDAESRNVVVVAPVPMDWPEQRARLIGSPKVTPGAKYSETVKRGQCATMKFTVPLIPAGESAGVELLYEITRWRMEFASPTEDLTLPHGPPPEVRDQFVKNDAPGLEMKHPKIVGLTRELEKEHAGENAWERVKGFWQWTRDNVEFKNGDFRGALFAIEHHCGDCEEMSALFVSMCRLSGVVARSVWVEGHNYPEFYLLDSQGRGHWIPAQVVGPPWFGEMTEYRPIFQKGDRFYDPFQRQYVRYTPQTMKADGKVKPKFTVEHLILADSDINGPTYENSRE
;
A
#
# COMPACT_ATOMS: atom_id res chain seq x y z
N MET A 1 31.89 -55.03 -19.32
CA MET A 1 31.20 -55.29 -18.03
C MET A 1 30.39 -54.04 -17.67
N THR A 2 29.28 -53.77 -18.38
CA THR A 2 27.88 -54.08 -18.00
C THR A 2 27.44 -53.48 -16.66
N LYS A 3 26.56 -52.47 -16.77
CA LYS A 3 25.80 -51.76 -15.73
C LYS A 3 24.91 -52.73 -14.90
N PRO A 4 24.29 -52.21 -13.83
CA PRO A 4 22.84 -51.93 -13.93
C PRO A 4 22.49 -50.55 -13.32
N THR A 5 21.71 -49.63 -13.90
CA THR A 5 20.24 -49.59 -14.16
C THR A 5 19.36 -50.14 -13.04
N PHE A 6 18.72 -49.23 -12.29
CA PHE A 6 17.43 -49.46 -11.66
C PHE A 6 16.47 -48.33 -12.05
N THR A 7 15.35 -48.74 -12.63
CA THR A 7 14.17 -47.93 -12.97
C THR A 7 12.98 -48.65 -12.33
N LEU A 8 12.11 -47.96 -11.59
CA LEU A 8 10.69 -48.30 -11.31
C LEU A 8 10.12 -47.11 -10.53
N ALA A 9 9.30 -46.22 -11.09
CA ALA A 9 7.90 -46.35 -11.51
C ALA A 9 6.89 -46.54 -10.34
N ALA A 10 6.05 -45.50 -10.20
CA ALA A 10 4.62 -45.47 -9.84
C ALA A 10 4.15 -45.97 -8.47
N PHE A 11 3.48 -45.07 -7.73
CA PHE A 11 2.26 -45.41 -6.97
C PHE A 11 1.21 -44.30 -7.13
N LEU A 12 0.02 -44.73 -7.53
CA LEU A 12 -1.18 -43.95 -7.80
C LEU A 12 -2.24 -44.35 -6.77
N ALA A 13 -3.01 -43.37 -6.28
CA ALA A 13 -4.41 -43.43 -5.82
C ALA A 13 -4.84 -44.23 -4.56
N ALA A 14 -5.50 -43.50 -3.65
CA ALA A 14 -6.71 -43.92 -2.89
C ALA A 14 -7.43 -42.63 -2.40
N LEU A 15 -8.54 -42.18 -3.01
CA LEU A 15 -9.97 -42.44 -2.68
C LEU A 15 -10.34 -42.31 -1.17
N LEU A 16 -11.08 -41.29 -0.74
CA LEU A 16 -12.57 -41.12 -0.72
C LEU A 16 -13.31 -41.91 0.38
N CYS A 17 -13.90 -41.16 1.34
CA CYS A 17 -15.12 -41.40 2.16
C CYS A 17 -14.97 -40.59 3.47
N LEU A 18 -15.87 -39.69 3.91
CA LEU A 18 -17.30 -39.89 4.16
C LEU A 18 -18.10 -38.57 4.11
N ALA A 19 -19.40 -38.74 3.90
CA ALA A 19 -20.41 -37.71 3.69
C ALA A 19 -21.18 -37.28 4.97
N SER A 20 -21.74 -36.06 4.88
CA SER A 20 -23.13 -35.66 5.25
C SER A 20 -23.61 -35.61 6.72
N ALA A 21 -23.75 -34.36 7.24
CA ALA A 21 -24.95 -33.68 7.80
C ALA A 21 -25.66 -34.26 9.07
N PRO A 22 -26.41 -33.48 9.93
CA PRO A 22 -27.33 -32.41 9.53
C PRO A 22 -27.53 -31.17 10.45
N ARG A 23 -28.43 -30.34 9.91
CA ARG A 23 -29.03 -29.02 10.17
C ARG A 23 -29.74 -28.77 11.53
N ALA A 24 -29.85 -27.47 11.83
CA ALA A 24 -31.02 -26.70 12.31
C ALA A 24 -31.14 -26.33 13.81
N LYS A 25 -31.28 -25.03 14.09
CA LYS A 25 -32.56 -24.43 14.55
C LYS A 25 -32.59 -22.89 14.56
N GLU A 26 -33.76 -22.38 14.23
CA GLU A 26 -34.23 -20.99 14.18
C GLU A 26 -34.50 -20.35 15.55
N ARG A 27 -34.63 -19.01 15.53
CA ARG A 27 -35.58 -18.10 16.24
C ARG A 27 -34.86 -16.84 16.72
N ALA A 28 -35.42 -15.63 16.82
CA ALA A 28 -36.63 -14.98 16.31
C ALA A 28 -36.50 -13.47 16.65
N SER A 29 -37.20 -12.66 15.86
CA SER A 29 -37.65 -11.26 15.97
C SER A 29 -37.63 -10.47 17.30
N SER A 30 -37.17 -9.19 17.21
CA SER A 30 -37.78 -7.86 17.55
C SER A 30 -38.45 -7.61 18.94
N PRO A 31 -38.54 -6.36 19.48
CA PRO A 31 -39.21 -5.21 18.82
C PRO A 31 -38.64 -3.79 19.06
N ALA A 32 -39.21 -2.86 18.28
CA ALA A 32 -39.03 -1.41 18.26
C ALA A 32 -39.67 -0.63 19.43
N LYS A 33 -39.26 0.65 19.60
CA LYS A 33 -40.07 1.82 20.05
C LYS A 33 -39.27 3.11 19.75
N LYS A 34 -39.80 4.03 18.92
CA LYS A 34 -40.55 5.29 19.25
C LYS A 34 -39.67 6.35 19.96
N SER A 35 -39.74 7.66 19.78
CA SER A 35 -40.35 8.64 18.85
C SER A 35 -40.21 10.00 19.58
N ALA A 36 -39.86 11.09 18.89
CA ALA A 36 -40.14 12.53 19.18
C ALA A 36 -39.00 13.34 18.52
N ALA A 37 -39.16 14.18 17.49
CA ALA A 37 -40.10 15.27 17.25
C ALA A 37 -40.05 16.34 18.37
N HIS A 38 -39.30 17.41 18.12
CA HIS A 38 -39.60 18.74 18.60
C HIS A 38 -39.23 19.77 17.53
N ASP A 39 -40.27 20.37 16.96
CA ASP A 39 -40.30 21.73 16.43
C ASP A 39 -39.81 22.71 17.50
N ASP A 40 -39.08 23.76 17.13
CA ASP A 40 -39.68 25.04 16.73
C ASP A 40 -38.63 26.16 16.59
N SER A 41 -38.80 26.95 15.52
CA SER A 41 -38.57 28.40 15.37
C SER A 41 -37.29 29.06 15.95
N ASN A 42 -36.61 29.93 15.19
CA ASN A 42 -37.05 31.33 15.04
C ASN A 42 -36.09 32.20 14.19
N ALA A 43 -36.70 33.17 13.52
CA ALA A 43 -36.22 34.50 13.09
C ALA A 43 -34.90 34.60 12.29
N ALA A 44 -34.96 34.91 10.99
CA ALA A 44 -35.20 36.25 10.42
C ALA A 44 -34.09 37.26 10.75
N ASN A 45 -33.27 37.60 9.74
CA ASN A 45 -32.92 39.00 9.55
C ASN A 45 -32.76 39.30 8.05
N ALA A 46 -33.48 40.33 7.62
CA ALA A 46 -33.48 40.92 6.30
C ALA A 46 -32.84 42.30 6.39
N GLY A 47 -32.36 42.79 5.25
CA GLY A 47 -31.83 44.15 5.07
C GLY A 47 -30.32 44.13 4.82
N ASP A 48 -29.76 44.87 3.88
CA ASP A 48 -30.32 45.83 2.95
C ASP A 48 -29.26 46.07 1.85
N SER A 49 -29.75 46.67 0.79
CA SER A 49 -29.26 46.99 -0.54
C SER A 49 -28.15 48.06 -0.65
N SER A 50 -27.81 48.33 -1.92
CA SER A 50 -27.03 49.43 -2.53
C SER A 50 -25.55 49.11 -2.80
N ALA A 51 -25.15 48.94 -4.09
CA ALA A 51 -24.80 49.97 -5.10
C ALA A 51 -23.42 50.60 -4.76
N ASP A 52 -22.47 50.87 -5.64
CA ASP A 52 -22.30 50.93 -7.10
C ASP A 52 -20.76 51.01 -7.31
N GLU A 53 -20.34 51.16 -8.56
CA GLU A 53 -19.04 51.64 -9.06
C GLU A 53 -18.11 50.60 -9.69
N GLY A 54 -18.10 50.67 -11.03
CA GLY A 54 -17.25 49.93 -11.92
C GLY A 54 -15.77 50.31 -11.83
N LYS A 55 -14.95 49.32 -12.18
CA LYS A 55 -13.54 49.50 -12.53
C LYS A 55 -13.27 48.86 -13.89
N GLU A 56 -13.15 49.75 -14.87
CA GLU A 56 -12.11 49.83 -15.90
C GLU A 56 -11.35 48.52 -16.21
N VAL A 57 -11.60 48.02 -17.42
CA VAL A 57 -10.93 46.86 -18.02
C VAL A 57 -9.65 47.35 -18.69
N ASP A 58 -8.53 47.13 -18.01
CA ASP A 58 -7.18 47.39 -18.53
C ASP A 58 -6.71 46.16 -19.33
N ASP A 59 -6.75 46.27 -20.66
CA ASP A 59 -6.35 45.22 -21.61
C ASP A 59 -4.81 45.21 -21.75
N LYS A 60 -4.13 44.39 -20.94
CA LYS A 60 -2.70 44.09 -21.08
C LYS A 60 -2.52 42.65 -21.55
N PRO A 61 -1.65 42.40 -22.56
CA PRO A 61 -1.43 41.07 -23.09
C PRO A 61 -0.87 40.12 -22.03
N ALA A 62 -1.54 38.97 -21.89
CA ALA A 62 -1.23 37.94 -20.92
C ALA A 62 0.23 37.48 -21.04
N ARG A 63 1.00 37.74 -19.97
CA ARG A 63 2.35 37.21 -19.77
C ARG A 63 2.25 35.68 -19.74
N PRO A 64 3.11 34.92 -20.45
CA PRO A 64 3.06 33.46 -20.42
C PRO A 64 3.16 32.99 -18.97
N ALA A 65 2.18 32.17 -18.57
CA ALA A 65 2.11 31.62 -17.23
C ALA A 65 3.43 30.89 -16.93
N LYS A 66 4.17 31.38 -15.93
CA LYS A 66 5.29 30.65 -15.37
C LYS A 66 4.78 29.27 -14.92
N PRO A 67 5.50 28.17 -15.16
CA PRO A 67 5.14 26.86 -14.63
C PRO A 67 4.91 27.01 -13.13
N GLY A 68 3.70 26.69 -12.67
CA GLY A 68 3.36 26.77 -11.26
C GLY A 68 4.34 25.94 -10.45
N ALA A 69 5.07 26.59 -9.56
CA ALA A 69 5.85 25.91 -8.53
C ALA A 69 4.88 25.04 -7.71
N ILE A 70 5.03 23.73 -7.81
CA ILE A 70 4.27 22.74 -7.04
C ILE A 70 4.62 22.98 -5.57
N LYS A 71 3.62 23.20 -4.70
CA LYS A 71 3.80 23.14 -3.24
C LYS A 71 3.97 21.66 -2.86
N PRO A 72 5.16 21.18 -2.44
CA PRO A 72 5.33 19.80 -2.03
C PRO A 72 4.67 19.59 -0.66
N GLY A 73 3.79 18.59 -0.54
CA GLY A 73 3.08 18.25 0.69
C GLY A 73 3.93 17.48 1.73
N VAL A 74 5.21 17.24 1.44
CA VAL A 74 6.14 16.56 2.34
C VAL A 74 7.44 17.35 2.38
N SER A 75 7.73 17.98 3.52
CA SER A 75 9.03 18.60 3.75
C SER A 75 10.10 17.51 3.71
N PRO A 76 11.27 17.74 3.09
CA PRO A 76 12.40 16.84 3.23
C PRO A 76 12.66 16.58 4.73
N ASP A 77 12.86 15.31 5.08
CA ASP A 77 13.27 14.93 6.42
C ASP A 77 14.77 15.26 6.58
N PRO A 78 15.17 16.16 7.48
CA PRO A 78 16.57 16.55 7.63
C PRO A 78 17.47 15.41 8.11
N ALA A 79 16.90 14.34 8.66
CA ALA A 79 17.65 13.16 9.08
C ALA A 79 17.90 12.16 7.94
N VAL A 80 17.24 12.34 6.79
CA VAL A 80 17.35 11.44 5.64
C VAL A 80 18.07 12.14 4.50
N GLN A 81 19.19 11.59 4.07
CA GLN A 81 19.88 12.02 2.87
C GLN A 81 19.24 11.36 1.64
N LEU A 82 18.93 12.18 0.63
CA LEU A 82 18.43 11.73 -0.66
C LEU A 82 19.57 11.75 -1.67
N LEU A 83 19.94 10.56 -2.14
CA LEU A 83 21.12 10.34 -2.97
C LEU A 83 20.71 9.85 -4.37
N GLU A 84 21.57 10.13 -5.36
CA GLU A 84 21.51 9.55 -6.71
C GLU A 84 20.11 9.55 -7.38
N PRO A 85 19.50 10.71 -7.68
CA PRO A 85 18.20 10.75 -8.32
C PRO A 85 18.18 9.99 -9.65
N ARG A 86 17.17 9.15 -9.86
CA ARG A 86 16.82 8.56 -11.16
C ARG A 86 15.43 8.98 -11.59
N THR A 87 15.31 9.43 -12.83
CA THR A 87 14.04 9.86 -13.42
C THR A 87 13.66 8.99 -14.60
N TYR A 88 12.40 8.60 -14.67
CA TYR A 88 11.88 7.75 -15.73
C TYR A 88 10.39 7.99 -15.95
N ARG A 89 9.85 7.35 -16.99
CA ARG A 89 8.41 7.42 -17.28
C ARG A 89 7.74 6.13 -16.84
N LEU A 90 6.57 6.26 -16.22
CA LEU A 90 5.71 5.14 -15.86
C LEU A 90 4.37 5.32 -16.58
N LYS A 91 4.04 4.41 -17.49
CA LYS A 91 2.71 4.33 -18.09
C LYS A 91 1.86 3.36 -17.28
N ILE A 92 0.72 3.82 -16.78
CA ILE A 92 -0.27 2.99 -16.10
C ILE A 92 -1.47 2.84 -17.04
N VAL A 93 -1.86 1.61 -17.31
CA VAL A 93 -3.05 1.29 -18.13
C VAL A 93 -4.02 0.48 -17.29
N ALA A 94 -5.18 1.04 -16.97
CA ALA A 94 -6.27 0.29 -16.36
C ALA A 94 -7.38 0.08 -17.37
N LYS A 95 -7.70 -1.19 -17.66
CA LYS A 95 -8.61 -1.60 -18.72
C LYS A 95 -9.67 -2.55 -18.19
N VAL A 96 -10.92 -2.31 -18.58
CA VAL A 96 -12.05 -3.21 -18.36
C VAL A 96 -12.53 -3.70 -19.72
N GLU A 97 -12.61 -5.02 -19.88
CA GLU A 97 -13.04 -5.69 -21.10
C GLU A 97 -14.39 -6.37 -20.81
N ALA A 98 -15.43 -5.95 -21.54
CA ALA A 98 -16.73 -6.59 -21.45
C ALA A 98 -16.68 -7.98 -22.12
N PRO A 99 -17.47 -8.95 -21.63
CA PRO A 99 -17.63 -10.25 -22.28
C PRO A 99 -18.13 -10.11 -23.73
N GLU A 100 -17.77 -11.06 -24.60
CA GLU A 100 -18.15 -11.06 -26.02
C GLU A 100 -19.68 -11.06 -26.25
N ASP A 101 -20.43 -11.67 -25.34
CA ASP A 101 -21.88 -11.89 -25.45
C ASP A 101 -22.71 -11.08 -24.44
N ALA A 102 -22.07 -10.22 -23.63
CA ALA A 102 -22.75 -9.46 -22.60
C ALA A 102 -22.13 -8.06 -22.38
N GLU A 103 -23.00 -7.06 -22.27
CA GLU A 103 -22.60 -5.72 -21.85
C GLU A 103 -22.23 -5.66 -20.36
N SER A 104 -21.46 -4.63 -19.99
CA SER A 104 -21.17 -4.28 -18.60
C SER A 104 -21.67 -2.87 -18.29
N ARG A 105 -22.48 -2.71 -17.26
CA ARG A 105 -23.08 -1.42 -16.85
C ARG A 105 -22.52 -0.93 -15.52
N ASN A 106 -22.63 0.38 -15.29
CA ASN A 106 -22.26 1.02 -14.02
C ASN A 106 -20.89 0.58 -13.51
N VAL A 107 -19.92 0.50 -14.42
CA VAL A 107 -18.57 0.03 -14.11
C VAL A 107 -17.88 1.09 -13.26
N VAL A 108 -17.32 0.67 -12.15
CA VAL A 108 -16.50 1.49 -11.25
C VAL A 108 -15.22 0.73 -10.96
N VAL A 109 -14.09 1.35 -11.26
CA VAL A 109 -12.75 0.83 -10.96
C VAL A 109 -12.09 1.73 -9.93
N VAL A 110 -11.34 1.11 -9.02
CA VAL A 110 -10.35 1.76 -8.15
C VAL A 110 -9.02 1.04 -8.33
N ALA A 111 -7.94 1.79 -8.47
CA ALA A 111 -6.59 1.25 -8.59
C ALA A 111 -5.56 2.21 -8.02
N PRO A 112 -4.41 1.72 -7.52
CA PRO A 112 -3.33 2.56 -7.02
C PRO A 112 -2.71 3.40 -8.14
N VAL A 113 -2.25 4.61 -7.78
CA VAL A 113 -1.40 5.46 -8.63
C VAL A 113 -0.24 6.01 -7.78
N PRO A 114 0.92 6.30 -8.38
CA PRO A 114 2.05 6.87 -7.64
C PRO A 114 1.71 8.27 -7.13
N MET A 115 2.32 8.66 -6.03
CA MET A 115 2.23 10.00 -5.47
C MET A 115 3.60 10.47 -4.96
N ASP A 116 3.67 11.73 -4.55
CA ASP A 116 4.86 12.28 -3.92
C ASP A 116 5.10 11.66 -2.53
N TRP A 117 6.36 11.30 -2.28
CA TRP A 117 6.93 10.84 -1.01
C TRP A 117 8.23 11.64 -0.75
N PRO A 118 8.80 11.65 0.46
CA PRO A 118 10.11 12.28 0.69
C PRO A 118 11.16 11.87 -0.37
N GLU A 119 11.15 10.59 -0.74
CA GLU A 119 12.11 9.97 -1.66
C GLU A 119 11.53 9.67 -3.05
N GLN A 120 10.36 10.21 -3.39
CA GLN A 120 9.74 10.04 -4.69
C GLN A 120 9.00 11.30 -5.13
N ARG A 121 9.18 11.69 -6.38
CA ARG A 121 8.36 12.70 -7.04
C ARG A 121 7.59 12.03 -8.16
N ALA A 122 6.27 12.20 -8.17
CA ALA A 122 5.40 11.67 -9.20
C ALA A 122 4.65 12.81 -9.90
N ARG A 123 5.00 13.09 -11.15
CA ARG A 123 4.36 14.14 -11.96
C ARG A 123 3.59 13.53 -13.12
N LEU A 124 2.28 13.69 -13.14
CA LEU A 124 1.48 13.34 -14.30
C LEU A 124 1.90 14.21 -15.50
N ILE A 125 2.22 13.58 -16.62
CA ILE A 125 2.61 14.20 -17.87
C ILE A 125 1.40 14.22 -18.82
N GLY A 126 1.01 15.41 -19.24
CA GLY A 126 -0.15 15.58 -20.12
C GLY A 126 -1.48 15.30 -19.41
N SER A 127 -2.53 15.08 -20.21
CA SER A 127 -3.85 14.74 -19.71
C SER A 127 -4.06 13.22 -19.70
N PRO A 128 -4.76 12.66 -18.69
CA PRO A 128 -5.21 11.28 -18.72
C PRO A 128 -5.94 10.96 -20.04
N LYS A 129 -5.58 9.84 -20.67
CA LYS A 129 -6.34 9.34 -21.84
C LYS A 129 -7.45 8.45 -21.31
N VAL A 130 -8.68 8.94 -21.33
CA VAL A 130 -9.85 8.27 -20.76
C VAL A 130 -10.80 7.91 -21.89
N THR A 131 -11.39 6.70 -21.84
CA THR A 131 -12.43 6.31 -22.81
C THR A 131 -13.55 7.36 -22.86
N PRO A 132 -14.02 7.77 -24.06
CA PRO A 132 -15.11 8.74 -24.19
C PRO A 132 -16.34 8.35 -23.37
N GLY A 133 -16.89 9.31 -22.62
CA GLY A 133 -18.05 9.09 -21.74
C GLY A 133 -17.73 8.50 -20.36
N ALA A 134 -16.49 8.07 -20.11
CA ALA A 134 -16.04 7.71 -18.78
C ALA A 134 -15.64 8.95 -17.96
N LYS A 135 -15.72 8.83 -16.63
CA LYS A 135 -15.25 9.86 -15.69
C LYS A 135 -14.01 9.36 -14.97
N TYR A 136 -13.08 10.27 -14.67
CA TYR A 136 -11.83 9.99 -13.99
C TYR A 136 -11.64 10.95 -12.81
N SER A 137 -11.07 10.46 -11.71
CA SER A 137 -10.67 11.27 -10.56
C SER A 137 -9.57 10.57 -9.78
N GLU A 138 -8.68 11.33 -9.14
CA GLU A 138 -7.70 10.81 -8.19
C GLU A 138 -8.08 11.20 -6.76
N THR A 139 -7.71 10.38 -5.78
CA THR A 139 -7.88 10.66 -4.35
C THR A 139 -6.62 10.28 -3.61
N VAL A 140 -6.14 11.19 -2.77
CA VAL A 140 -4.93 11.04 -1.95
C VAL A 140 -5.32 10.78 -0.50
N LYS A 141 -4.79 9.71 0.08
CA LYS A 141 -4.74 9.50 1.52
C LYS A 141 -3.33 9.84 2.01
N ARG A 142 -3.19 11.02 2.62
CA ARG A 142 -1.89 11.56 3.03
C ARG A 142 -1.13 10.55 3.88
N GLY A 143 0.15 10.34 3.56
CA GLY A 143 1.01 9.40 4.28
C GLY A 143 0.75 7.92 3.96
N GLN A 144 -0.18 7.61 3.06
CA GLN A 144 -0.60 6.23 2.79
C GLN A 144 -0.57 5.82 1.32
N CYS A 145 -1.43 6.42 0.48
CA CYS A 145 -1.55 6.02 -0.92
C CYS A 145 -2.30 7.08 -1.73
N ALA A 146 -2.17 7.01 -3.05
CA ALA A 146 -3.10 7.64 -3.98
C ALA A 146 -3.83 6.57 -4.79
N THR A 147 -5.07 6.87 -5.14
CA THR A 147 -5.92 5.99 -5.96
C THR A 147 -6.51 6.76 -7.10
N MET A 148 -6.55 6.15 -8.28
CA MET A 148 -7.47 6.57 -9.32
C MET A 148 -8.81 5.88 -9.15
N LYS A 149 -9.86 6.58 -9.53
CA LYS A 149 -11.19 6.04 -9.75
C LYS A 149 -11.62 6.43 -11.15
N PHE A 150 -12.05 5.45 -11.94
CA PHE A 150 -12.76 5.74 -13.17
C PHE A 150 -14.08 4.99 -13.26
N THR A 151 -15.06 5.62 -13.89
CA THR A 151 -16.42 5.08 -14.00
C THR A 151 -16.91 5.12 -15.43
N VAL A 152 -17.56 4.05 -15.88
CA VAL A 152 -18.10 3.91 -17.23
C VAL A 152 -19.57 3.47 -17.13
N PRO A 153 -20.54 4.24 -17.67
CA PRO A 153 -21.95 3.87 -17.57
C PRO A 153 -22.30 2.57 -18.28
N LEU A 154 -21.69 2.33 -19.44
CA LEU A 154 -21.92 1.18 -20.30
C LEU A 154 -20.64 0.85 -21.07
N ILE A 155 -20.28 -0.43 -21.10
CA ILE A 155 -19.32 -1.02 -22.02
C ILE A 155 -20.11 -2.06 -22.84
N PRO A 156 -20.29 -1.87 -24.16
CA PRO A 156 -20.93 -2.84 -25.03
C PRO A 156 -20.24 -4.21 -25.01
N ALA A 157 -20.96 -5.26 -25.41
CA ALA A 157 -20.40 -6.60 -25.52
C ALA A 157 -19.20 -6.62 -26.48
N GLY A 158 -18.12 -7.30 -26.09
CA GLY A 158 -16.86 -7.36 -26.84
C GLY A 158 -16.02 -6.07 -26.84
N GLU A 159 -16.51 -4.98 -26.24
CA GLU A 159 -15.77 -3.71 -26.17
C GLU A 159 -14.95 -3.57 -24.88
N SER A 160 -14.12 -2.52 -24.83
CA SER A 160 -13.34 -2.18 -23.66
C SER A 160 -13.35 -0.69 -23.35
N ALA A 161 -13.18 -0.37 -22.07
CA ALA A 161 -13.01 0.99 -21.60
C ALA A 161 -11.84 1.04 -20.60
N GLY A 162 -11.21 2.21 -20.47
CA GLY A 162 -10.07 2.34 -19.59
C GLY A 162 -9.54 3.75 -19.45
N VAL A 163 -8.43 3.83 -18.72
CA VAL A 163 -7.63 5.04 -18.56
C VAL A 163 -6.16 4.68 -18.77
N GLU A 164 -5.46 5.53 -19.53
CA GLU A 164 -4.00 5.54 -19.59
C GLU A 164 -3.47 6.82 -18.92
N LEU A 165 -2.52 6.62 -18.00
CA LEU A 165 -1.80 7.68 -17.30
C LEU A 165 -0.32 7.56 -17.63
N LEU A 166 0.34 8.70 -17.80
CA LEU A 166 1.78 8.76 -18.00
C LEU A 166 2.40 9.64 -16.93
N TYR A 167 3.18 9.05 -16.03
CA TYR A 167 3.90 9.78 -14.99
C TYR A 167 5.37 9.93 -15.35
N GLU A 168 5.98 11.06 -14.99
CA GLU A 168 7.41 11.19 -14.73
C GLU A 168 7.62 10.86 -13.26
N ILE A 169 8.42 9.84 -12.98
CA ILE A 169 8.79 9.42 -11.63
C ILE A 169 10.26 9.77 -11.43
N THR A 170 10.56 10.53 -10.37
CA THR A 170 11.93 10.64 -9.84
C THR A 170 12.00 9.90 -8.52
N ARG A 171 12.98 9.01 -8.37
CA ARG A 171 13.27 8.23 -7.18
C ARG A 171 14.67 8.55 -6.68
N TRP A 172 14.85 8.55 -5.37
CA TRP A 172 16.14 8.74 -4.72
C TRP A 172 16.46 7.54 -3.85
N ARG A 173 17.75 7.23 -3.73
CA ARG A 173 18.24 6.39 -2.64
C ARG A 173 18.11 7.17 -1.34
N MET A 174 17.86 6.45 -0.26
CA MET A 174 17.77 7.03 1.08
C MET A 174 18.87 6.50 1.97
N GLU A 175 19.43 7.36 2.81
CA GLU A 175 20.31 7.00 3.91
C GLU A 175 19.93 7.81 5.14
N PHE A 176 19.67 7.15 6.25
CA PHE A 176 19.43 7.77 7.54
C PHE A 176 20.77 8.21 8.14
N ALA A 177 20.96 9.52 8.30
CA ALA A 177 22.25 10.12 8.61
C ALA A 177 22.31 10.76 10.00
N SER A 178 21.23 10.72 10.77
CA SER A 178 21.23 11.25 12.14
C SER A 178 21.81 10.25 13.14
N PRO A 179 22.40 10.72 14.25
CA PRO A 179 22.79 9.86 15.36
C PRO A 179 21.64 8.97 15.83
N THR A 180 21.95 7.73 16.15
CA THR A 180 20.94 6.69 16.45
C THR A 180 20.79 6.43 17.95
N GLU A 181 21.75 6.91 18.74
CA GLU A 181 21.89 6.69 20.17
C GLU A 181 20.76 7.31 20.98
N ASP A 182 20.28 8.48 20.53
CA ASP A 182 19.22 9.25 21.18
C ASP A 182 17.83 8.98 20.57
N LEU A 183 17.70 8.00 19.67
CA LEU A 183 16.41 7.67 19.07
C LEU A 183 15.50 6.97 20.08
N THR A 184 14.25 7.44 20.13
CA THR A 184 13.25 6.95 21.09
C THR A 184 11.98 6.48 20.41
N LEU A 185 11.20 5.67 21.12
CA LEU A 185 9.89 5.19 20.65
C LEU A 185 8.85 6.32 20.71
N PRO A 186 7.99 6.46 19.69
CA PRO A 186 6.90 7.42 19.74
C PRO A 186 5.81 6.98 20.73
N HIS A 187 5.04 7.93 21.25
CA HIS A 187 3.83 7.63 22.05
C HIS A 187 2.65 7.08 21.23
N GLY A 188 2.80 7.03 19.91
CA GLY A 188 1.81 6.51 18.98
C GLY A 188 2.11 6.91 17.54
N PRO A 189 1.34 6.38 16.57
CA PRO A 189 1.53 6.70 15.16
C PRO A 189 1.23 8.19 14.88
N PRO A 190 1.92 8.80 13.91
CA PRO A 190 1.64 10.16 13.50
C PRO A 190 0.20 10.27 12.93
N PRO A 191 -0.47 11.43 13.04
CA PRO A 191 -1.90 11.57 12.76
C PRO A 191 -2.34 11.07 11.38
N GLU A 192 -1.52 11.28 10.36
CA GLU A 192 -1.80 10.95 8.95
C GLU A 192 -1.90 9.44 8.66
N VAL A 193 -1.32 8.59 9.51
CA VAL A 193 -1.37 7.13 9.34
C VAL A 193 -2.11 6.42 10.47
N ARG A 194 -2.68 7.15 11.44
CA ARG A 194 -3.24 6.57 12.67
C ARG A 194 -4.32 5.51 12.40
N ASP A 195 -5.09 5.66 11.32
CA ASP A 195 -6.11 4.70 10.89
C ASP A 195 -5.54 3.32 10.47
N GLN A 196 -4.26 3.26 10.09
CA GLN A 196 -3.57 2.00 9.78
C GLN A 196 -3.26 1.17 11.04
N PHE A 197 -3.19 1.81 12.21
CA PHE A 197 -2.73 1.22 13.49
C PHE A 197 -3.86 1.05 14.52
N VAL A 198 -5.12 1.06 14.09
CA VAL A 198 -6.28 0.82 14.98
C VAL A 198 -6.29 -0.62 15.52
N LYS A 199 -7.04 -0.89 16.61
CA LYS A 199 -7.02 -2.12 17.44
C LYS A 199 -7.22 -3.48 16.72
N ASN A 200 -7.53 -3.48 15.44
CA ASN A 200 -7.62 -4.70 14.65
C ASN A 200 -6.31 -4.90 13.90
N ASP A 201 -5.83 -6.14 13.86
CA ASP A 201 -4.56 -6.43 13.19
C ASP A 201 -4.72 -6.18 11.69
N ALA A 202 -3.68 -5.62 11.06
CA ALA A 202 -3.64 -5.51 9.61
C ALA A 202 -3.59 -6.92 8.99
N PRO A 203 -4.24 -7.17 7.84
CA PRO A 203 -4.29 -8.49 7.23
C PRO A 203 -2.90 -9.11 7.06
N GLY A 204 -2.69 -10.29 7.65
CA GLY A 204 -1.45 -11.06 7.58
C GLY A 204 -0.36 -10.68 8.58
N LEU A 205 -0.60 -9.75 9.51
CA LEU A 205 0.33 -9.49 10.62
C LEU A 205 0.14 -10.45 11.81
N GLU A 206 -1.10 -10.87 12.06
CA GLU A 206 -1.41 -11.91 13.05
C GLU A 206 -0.87 -11.62 14.47
N MET A 207 -0.69 -10.34 14.83
CA MET A 207 0.01 -9.88 16.04
C MET A 207 -0.52 -10.48 17.36
N LYS A 208 -1.77 -10.96 17.38
CA LYS A 208 -2.35 -11.62 18.56
C LYS A 208 -1.97 -13.11 18.69
N HIS A 209 -1.31 -13.69 17.70
CA HIS A 209 -0.97 -15.12 17.71
C HIS A 209 0.14 -15.43 18.73
N PRO A 210 0.00 -16.47 19.58
CA PRO A 210 0.95 -16.75 20.65
C PRO A 210 2.40 -16.94 20.21
N LYS A 211 2.64 -17.49 19.00
CA LYS A 211 4.00 -17.66 18.47
C LYS A 211 4.67 -16.32 18.15
N ILE A 212 3.93 -15.38 17.55
CA ILE A 212 4.46 -14.04 17.24
C ILE A 212 4.71 -13.28 18.55
N VAL A 213 3.74 -13.28 19.47
CA VAL A 213 3.89 -12.65 20.79
C VAL A 213 5.05 -13.25 21.58
N GLY A 214 5.21 -14.58 21.53
CA GLY A 214 6.29 -15.30 22.20
C GLY A 214 7.66 -14.89 21.68
N LEU A 215 7.84 -14.93 20.35
CA LEU A 215 9.06 -14.51 19.68
C LEU A 215 9.40 -13.04 19.97
N THR A 216 8.44 -12.12 19.84
CA THR A 216 8.68 -10.70 20.13
C THR A 216 9.18 -10.51 21.55
N ARG A 217 8.55 -11.16 22.54
CA ARG A 217 8.96 -11.05 23.95
C ARG A 217 10.32 -11.67 24.24
N GLU A 218 10.72 -12.69 23.49
CA GLU A 218 12.06 -13.27 23.59
C GLU A 218 13.10 -12.26 23.12
N LEU A 219 12.91 -11.70 21.92
CA LEU A 219 13.81 -10.70 21.35
C LEU A 219 13.83 -9.40 22.16
N GLU A 220 12.71 -8.97 22.74
CA GLU A 220 12.67 -7.83 23.66
C GLU A 220 13.53 -8.04 24.92
N LYS A 221 13.65 -9.28 25.40
CA LYS A 221 14.51 -9.62 26.54
C LYS A 221 15.97 -9.70 26.14
N GLU A 222 16.26 -10.25 24.96
CA GLU A 222 17.61 -10.31 24.41
C GLU A 222 18.19 -8.90 24.23
N HIS A 223 17.39 -7.99 23.67
CA HIS A 223 17.74 -6.58 23.46
C HIS A 223 17.32 -5.68 24.63
N ALA A 224 17.24 -6.24 25.85
CA ALA A 224 16.90 -5.47 27.04
C ALA A 224 18.05 -4.52 27.42
N GLY A 225 17.73 -3.24 27.57
CA GLY A 225 18.71 -2.19 27.89
C GLY A 225 19.34 -1.52 26.66
N GLU A 226 19.08 -2.03 25.46
CA GLU A 226 19.45 -1.37 24.21
C GLU A 226 18.53 -0.17 23.91
N ASN A 227 19.04 0.76 23.10
CA ASN A 227 18.25 1.88 22.59
C ASN A 227 17.20 1.40 21.56
N ALA A 228 16.31 2.30 21.13
CA ALA A 228 15.22 1.93 20.23
C ALA A 228 15.72 1.44 18.86
N TRP A 229 16.82 1.99 18.35
CA TRP A 229 17.41 1.61 17.08
C TRP A 229 17.97 0.19 17.10
N GLU A 230 18.81 -0.13 18.08
CA GLU A 230 19.43 -1.46 18.21
C GLU A 230 18.37 -2.54 18.48
N ARG A 231 17.33 -2.25 19.26
CA ARG A 231 16.20 -3.17 19.44
C ARG A 231 15.50 -3.50 18.11
N VAL A 232 15.17 -2.48 17.32
CA VAL A 232 14.51 -2.70 16.01
C VAL A 232 15.44 -3.44 15.05
N LYS A 233 16.74 -3.12 15.09
CA LYS A 233 17.76 -3.82 14.31
C LYS A 233 17.86 -5.30 14.69
N GLY A 234 17.71 -5.63 15.97
CA GLY A 234 17.58 -7.01 16.45
C GLY A 234 16.44 -7.78 15.78
N PHE A 235 15.24 -7.19 15.70
CA PHE A 235 14.10 -7.79 15.00
C PHE A 235 14.36 -7.96 13.49
N TRP A 236 15.00 -6.97 12.88
CA TRP A 236 15.39 -7.00 11.47
C TRP A 236 16.40 -8.12 11.20
N GLN A 237 17.44 -8.21 12.02
CA GLN A 237 18.48 -9.21 11.89
C GLN A 237 17.93 -10.62 12.11
N TRP A 238 17.13 -10.82 13.17
CA TRP A 238 16.49 -12.11 13.41
C TRP A 238 15.65 -12.55 12.21
N THR A 239 14.86 -11.65 11.62
CA THR A 239 14.01 -11.96 10.44
C THR A 239 14.86 -12.46 9.28
N ARG A 240 15.98 -11.78 8.99
CA ARG A 240 16.88 -12.14 7.89
C ARG A 240 17.62 -13.45 8.13
N ASP A 241 18.04 -13.67 9.37
CA ASP A 241 18.85 -14.84 9.74
C ASP A 241 18.01 -16.12 9.86
N ASN A 242 16.71 -15.99 10.19
CA ASN A 242 15.84 -17.12 10.52
C ASN A 242 14.73 -17.41 9.50
N VAL A 243 14.54 -16.57 8.48
CA VAL A 243 13.51 -16.78 7.44
C VAL A 243 14.16 -16.79 6.06
N GLU A 244 14.08 -17.94 5.39
CA GLU A 244 14.60 -18.13 4.03
C GLU A 244 13.66 -17.54 2.99
N PHE A 245 14.18 -16.73 2.07
CA PHE A 245 13.39 -16.20 0.95
C PHE A 245 12.89 -17.34 0.05
N LYS A 246 11.56 -17.46 -0.08
CA LYS A 246 10.87 -18.37 -1.00
C LYS A 246 9.66 -17.68 -1.61
N ASN A 247 9.79 -17.32 -2.88
CA ASN A 247 8.72 -16.71 -3.65
C ASN A 247 7.46 -17.60 -3.66
N GLY A 248 6.29 -16.98 -3.50
CA GLY A 248 5.01 -17.68 -3.46
C GLY A 248 3.85 -16.74 -3.15
N ASP A 249 2.65 -17.30 -3.04
CA ASP A 249 1.48 -16.52 -2.61
C ASP A 249 1.61 -16.07 -1.16
N PHE A 250 1.03 -14.91 -0.84
CA PHE A 250 1.02 -14.37 0.52
C PHE A 250 0.30 -15.29 1.52
N ARG A 251 0.98 -15.60 2.62
CA ARG A 251 0.54 -16.53 3.68
C ARG A 251 0.61 -15.92 5.09
N GLY A 252 1.22 -14.75 5.25
CA GLY A 252 1.24 -14.01 6.52
C GLY A 252 2.46 -14.24 7.41
N ALA A 253 2.60 -13.40 8.44
CA ALA A 253 3.71 -13.40 9.38
C ALA A 253 3.82 -14.72 10.16
N LEU A 254 2.71 -15.37 10.48
CA LEU A 254 2.71 -16.66 11.16
C LEU A 254 3.37 -17.74 10.32
N PHE A 255 3.07 -17.77 9.02
CA PHE A 255 3.70 -18.72 8.10
C PHE A 255 5.22 -18.59 8.10
N ALA A 256 5.73 -17.35 8.09
CA ALA A 256 7.16 -17.06 8.14
C ALA A 256 7.85 -17.68 9.37
N ILE A 257 7.20 -17.58 10.54
CA ILE A 257 7.70 -18.20 11.78
C ILE A 257 7.60 -19.73 11.73
N GLU A 258 6.46 -20.27 11.31
CA GLU A 258 6.21 -21.72 11.39
C GLU A 258 7.04 -22.53 10.41
N HIS A 259 7.34 -21.94 9.25
CA HIS A 259 8.02 -22.61 8.16
C HIS A 259 9.44 -22.10 7.92
N HIS A 260 9.89 -21.08 8.67
CA HIS A 260 11.21 -20.46 8.48
C HIS A 260 11.47 -20.05 7.02
N CYS A 261 10.42 -19.70 6.29
CA CYS A 261 10.51 -19.23 4.92
C CYS A 261 9.30 -18.37 4.53
N GLY A 262 9.48 -17.58 3.49
CA GLY A 262 8.45 -16.71 2.95
C GLY A 262 9.03 -15.79 1.89
N ASP A 263 8.19 -15.09 1.16
CA ASP A 263 8.67 -14.09 0.20
C ASP A 263 8.94 -12.74 0.91
N CYS A 264 9.13 -11.67 0.13
CA CYS A 264 9.33 -10.33 0.67
C CYS A 264 8.17 -9.83 1.54
N GLU A 265 6.95 -10.32 1.31
CA GLU A 265 5.74 -9.91 1.99
C GLU A 265 5.61 -10.60 3.35
N GLU A 266 5.85 -11.91 3.42
CA GLU A 266 5.89 -12.66 4.69
C GLU A 266 6.95 -12.09 5.64
N MET A 267 8.16 -11.87 5.13
CA MET A 267 9.29 -11.37 5.93
C MET A 267 9.02 -9.95 6.42
N SER A 268 8.49 -9.09 5.56
CA SER A 268 8.10 -7.72 5.95
C SER A 268 6.96 -7.72 6.96
N ALA A 269 5.96 -8.57 6.78
CA ALA A 269 4.84 -8.72 7.71
C ALA A 269 5.33 -9.18 9.10
N LEU A 270 6.25 -10.14 9.16
CA LEU A 270 6.82 -10.60 10.42
C LEU A 270 7.59 -9.49 11.14
N PHE A 271 8.50 -8.80 10.46
CA PHE A 271 9.23 -7.68 11.02
C PHE A 271 8.31 -6.57 11.55
N VAL A 272 7.30 -6.15 10.76
CA VAL A 272 6.33 -5.12 11.15
C VAL A 272 5.51 -5.57 12.35
N SER A 273 5.15 -6.86 12.43
CA SER A 273 4.39 -7.42 13.55
C SER A 273 5.17 -7.35 14.85
N MET A 274 6.44 -7.74 14.83
CA MET A 274 7.33 -7.64 15.99
C MET A 274 7.52 -6.19 16.43
N CYS A 275 7.79 -5.29 15.48
CA CYS A 275 7.89 -3.86 15.75
C CYS A 275 6.65 -3.32 16.47
N ARG A 276 5.45 -3.57 15.91
CA ARG A 276 4.19 -3.05 16.47
C ARG A 276 3.86 -3.62 17.84
N LEU A 277 4.17 -4.90 18.08
CA LEU A 277 4.01 -5.53 19.39
C LEU A 277 4.93 -4.91 20.45
N SER A 278 6.11 -4.44 20.05
CA SER A 278 7.08 -3.74 20.89
C SER A 278 6.87 -2.23 20.99
N GLY A 279 5.74 -1.72 20.51
CA GLY A 279 5.42 -0.28 20.55
C GLY A 279 6.15 0.57 19.50
N VAL A 280 6.88 -0.05 18.57
CA VAL A 280 7.49 0.63 17.43
C VAL A 280 6.43 0.81 16.34
N VAL A 281 6.24 2.05 15.90
CA VAL A 281 5.35 2.33 14.76
C VAL A 281 6.07 1.86 13.49
N ALA A 282 5.54 0.85 12.81
CA ALA A 282 6.12 0.29 11.58
C ALA A 282 5.06 -0.02 10.53
N ARG A 283 5.43 0.00 9.24
CA ARG A 283 4.53 -0.24 8.10
C ARG A 283 5.26 -0.91 6.95
N SER A 284 4.51 -1.55 6.06
CA SER A 284 5.03 -1.98 4.75
C SER A 284 5.13 -0.80 3.77
N VAL A 285 6.07 -0.84 2.85
CA VAL A 285 6.17 0.03 1.67
C VAL A 285 6.15 -0.85 0.45
N TRP A 286 5.25 -0.55 -0.47
CA TRP A 286 5.12 -1.33 -1.69
C TRP A 286 5.63 -0.53 -2.88
N VAL A 287 6.58 -1.16 -3.57
CA VAL A 287 7.07 -0.75 -4.88
C VAL A 287 6.67 -1.80 -5.91
N GLU A 288 6.78 -1.45 -7.19
CA GLU A 288 6.45 -2.40 -8.26
C GLU A 288 7.18 -3.74 -8.08
N GLY A 289 6.44 -4.82 -7.79
CA GLY A 289 6.98 -6.18 -7.65
C GLY A 289 7.86 -6.43 -6.42
N HIS A 290 7.79 -5.61 -5.36
CA HIS A 290 8.50 -5.87 -4.09
C HIS A 290 7.88 -5.12 -2.90
N ASN A 291 8.19 -5.57 -1.70
CA ASN A 291 7.78 -4.95 -0.45
C ASN A 291 8.97 -4.87 0.51
N TYR A 292 9.12 -3.73 1.20
CA TYR A 292 10.04 -3.57 2.31
C TYR A 292 9.37 -2.80 3.46
N PRO A 293 9.77 -3.03 4.72
CA PRO A 293 9.21 -2.28 5.85
C PRO A 293 9.93 -0.95 6.10
N GLU A 294 9.19 -0.03 6.70
CA GLU A 294 9.69 1.16 7.38
C GLU A 294 9.27 1.14 8.86
N PHE A 295 10.09 1.71 9.73
CA PHE A 295 9.78 1.95 11.13
C PHE A 295 9.97 3.44 11.48
N TYR A 296 9.35 3.88 12.57
CA TYR A 296 9.27 5.28 12.94
C TYR A 296 9.78 5.50 14.36
N LEU A 297 10.84 6.31 14.47
CA LEU A 297 11.48 6.71 15.74
C LEU A 297 11.52 8.22 15.86
N LEU A 298 11.67 8.72 17.09
CA LEU A 298 11.82 10.13 17.40
C LEU A 298 13.28 10.47 17.69
N ASP A 299 13.78 11.59 17.16
CA ASP A 299 15.07 12.18 17.55
C ASP A 299 15.02 12.84 18.94
N SER A 300 16.17 13.34 19.39
CA SER A 300 16.30 14.05 20.67
C SER A 300 15.49 15.35 20.76
N GLN A 301 14.96 15.86 19.63
CA GLN A 301 14.07 17.02 19.55
C GLN A 301 12.58 16.60 19.50
N GLY A 302 12.28 15.30 19.54
CA GLY A 302 10.93 14.76 19.42
C GLY A 302 10.38 14.79 17.99
N ARG A 303 11.21 15.06 16.98
CA ARG A 303 10.83 14.96 15.56
C ARG A 303 10.91 13.50 15.14
N GLY A 304 9.92 13.04 14.40
CA GLY A 304 9.88 11.64 14.00
C GLY A 304 10.27 11.40 12.56
N HIS A 305 10.88 10.24 12.35
CA HIS A 305 11.58 9.88 11.12
C HIS A 305 11.12 8.50 10.66
N TRP A 306 10.72 8.37 9.39
CA TRP A 306 10.47 7.06 8.77
C TRP A 306 11.78 6.51 8.24
N ILE A 307 12.17 5.34 8.73
CA ILE A 307 13.46 4.71 8.50
C ILE A 307 13.22 3.37 7.77
N PRO A 308 13.82 3.13 6.60
CA PRO A 308 13.65 1.88 5.87
C PRO A 308 14.47 0.73 6.48
N ALA A 309 13.97 -0.50 6.33
CA ALA A 309 14.67 -1.71 6.76
C ALA A 309 14.46 -2.87 5.77
N GLN A 310 15.40 -3.10 4.86
CA GLN A 310 15.28 -4.16 3.87
C GLN A 310 15.48 -5.55 4.48
N VAL A 311 14.42 -6.36 4.50
CA VAL A 311 14.45 -7.71 5.09
C VAL A 311 14.79 -8.83 4.09
N VAL A 312 14.88 -8.54 2.79
CA VAL A 312 15.21 -9.53 1.73
C VAL A 312 16.27 -8.99 0.77
N GLY A 313 17.23 -9.80 0.35
CA GLY A 313 18.31 -9.33 -0.54
C GLY A 313 19.33 -8.47 0.22
N PRO A 314 19.83 -7.35 -0.33
CA PRO A 314 20.87 -6.55 0.32
C PRO A 314 20.52 -6.14 1.77
N PRO A 315 21.49 -6.16 2.71
CA PRO A 315 21.24 -5.95 4.14
C PRO A 315 21.11 -4.47 4.51
N TRP A 316 20.23 -3.75 3.80
CA TRP A 316 20.03 -2.32 4.00
C TRP A 316 19.19 -2.05 5.25
N PHE A 317 19.78 -1.43 6.27
CA PHE A 317 19.08 -1.01 7.49
C PHE A 317 19.36 0.47 7.75
N GLY A 318 18.31 1.29 7.76
CA GLY A 318 18.48 2.74 7.72
C GLY A 318 18.80 3.29 6.34
N GLU A 319 18.92 2.44 5.34
CA GLU A 319 19.16 2.83 3.95
C GLU A 319 18.18 2.11 3.02
N MET A 320 17.98 2.66 1.82
CA MET A 320 17.20 1.99 0.78
C MET A 320 17.70 2.40 -0.60
N THR A 321 18.14 1.41 -1.37
CA THR A 321 18.57 1.60 -2.76
C THR A 321 17.56 0.97 -3.71
N GLU A 322 16.38 1.59 -3.79
CA GLU A 322 15.24 1.12 -4.58
C GLU A 322 14.70 2.26 -5.47
N TYR A 323 14.70 2.02 -6.78
CA TYR A 323 14.29 3.00 -7.79
C TYR A 323 12.94 2.68 -8.43
N ARG A 324 12.31 1.54 -8.13
CA ARG A 324 10.95 1.24 -8.59
C ARG A 324 9.93 2.18 -7.92
N PRO A 325 8.79 2.43 -8.58
CA PRO A 325 7.84 3.41 -8.10
C PRO A 325 7.12 2.90 -6.85
N ILE A 326 7.04 3.74 -5.82
CA ILE A 326 6.20 3.52 -4.63
C ILE A 326 4.75 3.87 -4.97
N PHE A 327 3.84 2.93 -4.75
CA PHE A 327 2.40 3.21 -4.86
C PHE A 327 1.70 3.31 -3.49
N GLN A 328 2.26 2.71 -2.45
CA GLN A 328 1.70 2.81 -1.11
C GLN A 328 2.76 2.69 -0.01
N LYS A 329 2.42 3.27 1.14
CA LYS A 329 3.02 3.01 2.43
C LYS A 329 1.90 2.69 3.43
N GLY A 330 2.00 1.56 4.11
CA GLY A 330 0.94 0.97 4.91
C GLY A 330 0.59 -0.45 4.50
N ASP A 331 -0.16 -1.11 5.38
CA ASP A 331 -0.57 -2.52 5.24
C ASP A 331 -2.05 -2.74 5.62
N ARG A 332 -2.84 -1.66 5.72
CA ARG A 332 -4.25 -1.73 6.11
C ARG A 332 -5.10 -0.72 5.33
N PHE A 333 -5.79 -1.20 4.30
CA PHE A 333 -6.66 -0.37 3.45
C PHE A 333 -8.07 -0.95 3.41
N TYR A 334 -9.09 -0.10 3.50
CA TYR A 334 -10.47 -0.55 3.35
C TYR A 334 -10.85 -0.64 1.87
N ASP A 335 -11.22 -1.83 1.40
CA ASP A 335 -11.79 -2.04 0.07
C ASP A 335 -13.32 -1.83 0.13
N PRO A 336 -13.86 -0.79 -0.54
CA PRO A 336 -15.29 -0.49 -0.49
C PRO A 336 -16.15 -1.49 -1.26
N PHE A 337 -15.60 -2.25 -2.20
CA PHE A 337 -16.32 -3.22 -3.02
C PHE A 337 -16.35 -4.60 -2.36
N GLN A 338 -15.26 -4.99 -1.72
CA GLN A 338 -15.19 -6.23 -0.93
C GLN A 338 -15.70 -6.05 0.51
N ARG A 339 -15.84 -4.80 0.98
CA ARG A 339 -16.29 -4.43 2.34
C ARG A 339 -15.42 -5.03 3.44
N GLN A 340 -14.12 -5.11 3.20
CA GLN A 340 -13.14 -5.65 4.13
C GLN A 340 -11.84 -4.85 4.10
N TYR A 341 -11.03 -4.99 5.15
CA TYR A 341 -9.68 -4.47 5.15
C TYR A 341 -8.75 -5.45 4.40
N VAL A 342 -7.91 -4.90 3.55
CA VAL A 342 -6.92 -5.59 2.72
C VAL A 342 -5.53 -4.99 2.96
N ARG A 343 -4.48 -5.74 2.60
CA ARG A 343 -3.09 -5.30 2.77
C ARG A 343 -2.67 -4.24 1.74
N TYR A 344 -3.26 -4.33 0.55
CA TYR A 344 -2.98 -3.44 -0.57
C TYR A 344 -4.06 -2.39 -0.78
N THR A 345 -3.63 -1.24 -1.26
CA THR A 345 -4.50 -0.22 -1.83
C THR A 345 -5.38 -0.90 -2.87
N PRO A 346 -6.72 -0.77 -2.78
CA PRO A 346 -7.62 -1.54 -3.61
C PRO A 346 -7.33 -1.39 -5.11
N GLN A 347 -7.13 -2.54 -5.76
CA GLN A 347 -7.14 -2.70 -7.21
C GLN A 347 -8.36 -3.55 -7.57
N THR A 348 -9.53 -2.94 -7.51
CA THR A 348 -10.80 -3.65 -7.61
C THR A 348 -11.81 -2.93 -8.49
N MET A 349 -12.78 -3.70 -8.97
CA MET A 349 -13.82 -3.24 -9.86
C MET A 349 -15.18 -3.77 -9.40
N LYS A 350 -16.20 -2.94 -9.58
CA LYS A 350 -17.61 -3.34 -9.54
C LYS A 350 -18.25 -3.04 -10.90
N ALA A 351 -19.10 -3.93 -11.38
CA ALA A 351 -19.91 -3.74 -12.58
C ALA A 351 -21.25 -4.49 -12.42
N ASP A 352 -22.29 -3.96 -13.04
CA ASP A 352 -23.58 -4.64 -13.19
C ASP A 352 -23.59 -5.41 -14.52
N GLY A 353 -24.11 -6.64 -14.52
CA GLY A 353 -24.15 -7.50 -15.70
C GLY A 353 -24.35 -8.95 -15.34
N LYS A 354 -24.67 -9.79 -16.33
CA LYS A 354 -24.82 -11.24 -16.14
C LYS A 354 -23.47 -11.95 -15.99
N VAL A 355 -22.46 -11.44 -16.69
CA VAL A 355 -21.12 -12.01 -16.75
C VAL A 355 -20.13 -10.95 -16.26
N LYS A 356 -19.18 -11.36 -15.41
CA LYS A 356 -18.20 -10.44 -14.81
C LYS A 356 -17.20 -10.00 -15.89
N PRO A 357 -16.98 -8.69 -16.11
CA PRO A 357 -15.97 -8.24 -17.05
C PRO A 357 -14.57 -8.53 -16.53
N LYS A 358 -13.60 -8.57 -17.45
CA LYS A 358 -12.18 -8.72 -17.13
C LYS A 358 -11.60 -7.35 -16.81
N PHE A 359 -10.85 -7.27 -15.72
CA PHE A 359 -10.17 -6.03 -15.29
C PHE A 359 -8.68 -6.30 -15.19
N THR A 360 -7.88 -5.45 -15.83
CA THR A 360 -6.42 -5.46 -15.75
C THR A 360 -5.89 -4.07 -15.41
N VAL A 361 -4.77 -4.05 -14.68
CA VAL A 361 -3.93 -2.86 -14.53
C VAL A 361 -2.52 -3.26 -14.88
N GLU A 362 -1.89 -2.51 -15.77
CA GLU A 362 -0.52 -2.72 -16.20
C GLU A 362 0.33 -1.52 -15.84
N HIS A 363 1.49 -1.77 -15.24
CA HIS A 363 2.50 -0.78 -14.91
C HIS A 363 3.69 -0.98 -15.86
N LEU A 364 3.86 -0.05 -16.78
CA LEU A 364 4.88 -0.11 -17.81
C LEU A 364 5.94 0.96 -17.50
N ILE A 365 7.05 0.53 -16.92
CA ILE A 365 8.21 1.39 -16.72
C ILE A 365 8.87 1.60 -18.08
N LEU A 366 8.75 2.82 -18.61
CA LEU A 366 9.33 3.25 -19.87
C LEU A 366 10.70 3.87 -19.57
N ALA A 367 11.75 3.08 -19.75
CA ALA A 367 13.09 3.44 -19.33
C ALA A 367 14.18 2.94 -20.26
N ASP A 368 15.29 3.66 -20.25
CA ASP A 368 16.59 3.18 -20.75
C ASP A 368 17.26 2.38 -19.60
N SER A 369 17.04 1.06 -19.63
CA SER A 369 17.72 -0.06 -18.94
C SER A 369 17.92 -0.14 -17.40
N ASP A 370 17.94 0.94 -16.60
CA ASP A 370 18.57 0.86 -15.25
C ASP A 370 17.63 1.01 -14.04
N ILE A 371 16.31 0.77 -14.15
CA ILE A 371 15.37 0.88 -13.01
C ILE A 371 15.10 -0.48 -12.35
N ASN A 372 15.71 -1.55 -12.86
CA ASN A 372 15.61 -2.85 -12.23
C ASN A 372 16.17 -2.74 -10.79
N GLY A 373 15.35 -3.10 -9.80
CA GLY A 373 15.79 -3.21 -8.42
C GLY A 373 16.91 -4.25 -8.28
N PRO A 374 17.61 -4.29 -7.15
CA PRO A 374 18.57 -5.37 -6.89
C PRO A 374 17.89 -6.75 -7.06
N THR A 375 18.66 -7.76 -7.47
CA THR A 375 18.17 -9.14 -7.45
C THR A 375 17.98 -9.57 -5.99
N TYR A 376 16.78 -10.06 -5.65
CA TYR A 376 16.42 -10.47 -4.27
C TYR A 376 16.69 -11.95 -3.98
N GLU A 377 17.43 -12.63 -4.86
CA GLU A 377 17.94 -13.96 -4.55
C GLU A 377 18.95 -13.82 -3.40
N ASN A 378 18.66 -14.46 -2.26
CA ASN A 378 19.60 -14.52 -1.14
C ASN A 378 20.82 -15.36 -1.56
N SER A 379 21.84 -14.75 -2.14
CA SER A 379 23.16 -15.35 -2.21
C SER A 379 23.73 -15.35 -0.79
N ARG A 380 23.67 -16.50 -0.12
CA ARG A 380 24.51 -16.75 1.05
C ARG A 380 25.95 -16.77 0.54
N GLU A 381 26.69 -15.68 0.72
CA GLU A 381 28.16 -15.73 0.72
C GLU A 381 28.68 -16.17 2.09
#